data_AF-A0A3D5GNN3-F1
#
_entry.id   AF-A0A3D5GNN3-F1
#
_cell.length_a   1.000
_cell.length_b   1.000
_cell.length_c   1.000
_cell.angle_alpha   90.00
_cell.angle_beta   90.00
_cell.angle_gamma   90.00
#
_symmetry.space_group_name_H-M   'P 1'
#
loop_
_entity.id
_entity.type
_entity.pdbx_description
1 polymer ?
#
loop_
_entity_poly.entity_id
_entity_poly.type
_entity_poly.pdbx_seq_one_letter_code
_entity_poly.pdbx_strand_id
1 'polypeptide(L)' 'VKEGDKIFSEPGGPDGLATITEAQLEGTIESAEECPGECIYIEVD' A
#
# COMPACT_ATOMS: atom_id res chain seq x y z
N VAL A 1 9.39 5.16 -6.76
CA VAL A 1 8.41 5.83 -7.66
C VAL A 1 8.68 7.35 -7.64
N LYS A 2 8.35 8.14 -8.68
CA LYS A 2 8.60 9.61 -8.68
C LYS A 2 7.41 10.41 -9.22
N GLU A 3 7.20 11.60 -8.68
CA GLU A 3 6.25 12.61 -9.19
C GLU A 3 6.99 13.92 -9.39
N GLY A 4 7.18 14.33 -10.65
CA GLY A 4 8.06 15.46 -10.99
C GLY A 4 9.48 15.23 -10.48
N ASP A 5 9.98 16.17 -9.67
CA ASP A 5 11.28 16.11 -9.03
C ASP A 5 11.26 15.37 -7.67
N LYS A 6 10.08 15.00 -7.17
CA LYS A 6 9.92 14.30 -5.90
C LYS A 6 10.12 12.81 -6.10
N ILE A 7 11.17 12.28 -5.48
CA ILE A 7 11.45 10.84 -5.44
C ILE A 7 10.81 10.25 -4.19
N PHE A 8 9.85 9.35 -4.39
CA PHE A 8 9.30 8.48 -3.33
C PHE A 8 10.18 7.24 -3.24
N SER A 9 11.29 7.38 -2.52
CA SER A 9 12.24 6.31 -2.20
C SER A 9 12.13 5.80 -0.77
N GLU A 10 11.43 6.53 0.10
CA GLU A 10 11.17 6.12 1.48
C GLU A 10 9.77 5.50 1.55
N PRO A 11 9.64 4.17 1.71
CA PRO A 11 8.34 3.51 1.76
C PRO A 11 7.55 3.79 3.05
N GLY A 12 8.01 4.70 3.92
CA GLY A 12 7.35 5.06 5.18
C GLY A 12 7.48 4.02 6.30
N GLY A 13 7.93 2.80 5.99
CA GLY A 13 8.04 1.73 6.97
C GLY A 13 6.66 1.33 7.52
N PRO A 14 6.56 0.83 8.76
CA PRO A 14 5.28 0.45 9.35
C PRO A 14 4.30 1.62 9.53
N ASP A 15 4.80 2.86 9.57
CA ASP A 15 3.98 4.07 9.67
C ASP A 15 3.50 4.58 8.29
N GLY A 16 3.95 3.95 7.20
CA GLY A 16 3.66 4.31 5.81
C GLY A 16 2.28 3.85 5.35
N LEU A 17 1.20 4.40 5.93
CA LEU A 17 -0.17 4.03 5.57
C LEU A 17 -0.66 4.79 4.32
N ALA A 18 -1.39 4.08 3.46
CA ALA A 18 -2.05 4.65 2.29
C ALA A 18 -3.57 4.39 2.37
N THR A 19 -4.35 5.46 2.29
CA THR A 19 -5.82 5.34 2.24
C THR A 19 -6.27 4.93 0.84
N ILE A 20 -7.14 3.93 0.78
CA ILE A 20 -7.77 3.47 -0.46
C ILE A 20 -9.28 3.72 -0.43
N THR A 21 -9.90 3.77 -1.61
CA THR A 21 -11.36 3.85 -1.72
C THR A 21 -12.00 2.45 -1.61
N GLU A 22 -13.30 2.36 -1.27
CA GLU A 22 -14.02 1.08 -1.23
C GLU A 22 -13.95 0.31 -2.56
N ALA A 23 -13.96 1.02 -3.69
CA ALA A 23 -13.86 0.42 -5.01
C ALA A 23 -12.53 -0.31 -5.27
N GLN A 24 -11.50 -0.04 -4.46
CA GLN A 24 -10.17 -0.64 -4.56
C GLN A 24 -9.92 -1.71 -3.50
N LEU A 25 -10.87 -1.95 -2.58
CA LEU A 25 -10.69 -2.87 -1.47
C LEU A 25 -10.42 -4.30 -1.94
N GLU A 26 -11.25 -4.82 -2.84
CA GLU A 26 -11.10 -6.20 -3.35
C GLU A 26 -9.73 -6.43 -3.99
N GLY A 27 -9.32 -5.55 -4.91
CA GLY A 27 -8.02 -5.66 -5.55
C GLY A 27 -6.85 -5.49 -4.59
N THR A 28 -7.02 -4.75 -3.49
CA THR A 28 -6.01 -4.63 -2.44
C THR A 28 -5.88 -5.92 -1.64
N ILE A 29 -7.00 -6.58 -1.33
CA ILE A 29 -7.03 -7.88 -0.65
C ILE A 29 -6.34 -8.94 -1.51
N GLU A 30 -6.74 -9.07 -2.78
CA GLU A 30 -6.11 -10.01 -3.72
C GLU A 30 -4.60 -9.77 -3.86
N SER A 31 -4.17 -8.50 -3.92
CA SER A 31 -2.75 -8.14 -3.98
C SER A 31 -1.98 -8.54 -2.72
N ALA A 32 -2.61 -8.43 -1.55
CA ALA A 32 -2.02 -8.85 -0.28
C ALA A 32 -1.93 -10.38 -0.15
N GLU A 33 -2.84 -11.12 -0.79
CA GLU A 33 -2.79 -12.59 -0.85
C GLU A 33 -1.75 -13.10 -1.86
N GLU A 34 -1.58 -12.43 -3.00
CA GLU A 34 -0.62 -12.80 -4.04
C GLU A 34 0.83 -12.50 -3.63
N CYS A 35 1.06 -11.45 -2.84
CA CYS A 35 2.37 -11.10 -2.30
C CYS A 35 2.35 -11.30 -0.78
N PRO A 36 2.71 -12.51 -0.27
CA PRO A 36 2.36 -12.96 1.07
C PRO A 36 3.15 -12.22 2.18
N GLY A 37 2.75 -10.98 2.46
CA GLY A 37 2.83 -10.38 3.78
C GLY A 37 4.12 -9.64 4.17
N GLU A 38 5.11 -9.45 3.29
CA GLU A 38 6.27 -8.59 3.64
C GLU A 38 6.09 -7.12 3.24
N CYS A 39 5.19 -6.82 2.30
CA CYS A 39 5.09 -5.47 1.71
C CYS A 39 3.72 -4.81 1.84
N ILE A 40 2.64 -5.55 2.12
CA ILE A 40 1.27 -5.02 2.19
C ILE A 40 0.59 -5.55 3.46
N TYR A 41 0.15 -4.62 4.32
CA TYR A 41 -0.61 -4.91 5.53
C TYR A 41 -1.90 -4.08 5.49
N ILE A 42 -3.05 -4.72 5.76
CA ILE A 42 -4.37 -4.08 5.74
C ILE A 42 -4.88 -3.98 7.18
N GLU A 43 -5.13 -2.75 7.61
CA GLU A 43 -5.79 -2.46 8.89
C GLU A 43 -7.28 -2.20 8.63
N VAL A 44 -8.13 -2.83 9.44
CA VAL A 44 -9.59 -2.62 9.44
C VAL A 44 -9.93 -1.89 10.74
N ASP A 45 -10.22 -0.59 10.63
CA ASP A 45 -10.79 0.20 11.73
C ASP A 45 -12.28 -0.15 11.97
#